data_AF-A0A1A8X669-F1
#
_entry.id   AF-A0A1A8X669-F1
#
_cell.length_a   1.000
_cell.length_b   1.000
_cell.length_c   1.000
_cell.angle_alpha   90.00
_cell.angle_beta   90.00
_cell.angle_gamma   90.00
#
_symmetry.space_group_name_H-M   'P 1'
#
loop_
_entity.id
_entity.type
_entity.pdbx_description
1 polymer ?
#
loop_
_entity_poly.entity_id
_entity_poly.type
_entity_poly.pdbx_seq_one_letter_code
_entity_poly.pdbx_strand_id
1 'polypeptide(L)'
;MSLVRSYENTCPLKKFINKINEEINVDDYIESNGLEKIRISRSELIKKVASMLNRNYNLRFICDTIKQQSCCSFLNYWLDNPKDLYVKSVSYDEKQSWTLIEEYWRYLRNDDYETSPCERENEEKVIDLKKKRIDLMIYCENRDYIKKMCEASIGQNYSNSCLALSQFIEHYYNKFYTENKCFEGRVMCEDYTSRISEHCNLYDISKTFPEYDYSRGQIIVKDNSRKAICECENAPVPQDSLRELHEAAPESMTETPLPSSRPWKNALYG
;
A
#
# COMPACT_ATOMS: atom_id res chain seq x y z
N MET A 1 8.37 22.68 -16.82
CA MET A 1 7.86 21.43 -16.21
C MET A 1 8.95 20.38 -16.35
N SER A 2 9.31 19.62 -15.30
CA SER A 2 10.41 18.64 -15.41
C SER A 2 10.05 17.46 -16.33
N LEU A 3 11.06 16.81 -16.92
CA LEU A 3 10.88 15.65 -17.79
C LEU A 3 10.08 14.53 -17.09
N VAL A 4 10.46 14.22 -15.84
CA VAL A 4 9.76 13.26 -14.98
C VAL A 4 8.28 13.60 -14.86
N ARG A 5 7.94 14.85 -14.53
CA ARG A 5 6.55 15.28 -14.35
C ARG A 5 5.74 15.20 -15.64
N SER A 6 6.37 15.49 -16.78
CA SER A 6 5.72 15.38 -18.10
C SER A 6 5.28 13.93 -18.37
N TYR A 7 6.18 12.97 -18.20
CA TYR A 7 5.89 11.55 -18.42
C TYR A 7 4.99 10.95 -17.33
N GLU A 8 5.14 11.35 -16.07
CA GLU A 8 4.23 10.91 -15.01
C GLU A 8 2.79 11.35 -15.33
N ASN A 9 2.59 12.58 -15.83
CA ASN A 9 1.27 13.07 -16.22
C ASN A 9 0.67 12.35 -17.44
N THR A 10 1.46 11.61 -18.23
CA THR A 10 0.91 10.76 -19.29
C THR A 10 0.42 9.41 -18.77
N CYS A 11 0.89 8.98 -17.60
CA CYS A 11 0.56 7.70 -17.00
C CYS A 11 -0.94 7.58 -16.69
N PRO A 12 -1.60 6.47 -17.09
CA PRO A 12 -3.02 6.25 -16.87
C PRO A 12 -3.46 6.39 -15.40
N LEU A 13 -2.74 5.74 -14.47
CA LEU A 13 -3.06 5.84 -13.05
C LEU A 13 -2.90 7.27 -12.52
N LYS A 14 -1.87 8.01 -12.96
CA LYS A 14 -1.70 9.41 -12.57
C LYS A 14 -2.86 10.29 -13.07
N LYS A 15 -3.27 10.10 -14.33
CA LYS A 15 -4.42 10.82 -14.91
C LYS A 15 -5.70 10.54 -14.14
N PHE A 16 -5.95 9.27 -13.80
CA PHE A 16 -7.08 8.86 -12.99
C PHE A 16 -7.08 9.54 -11.60
N ILE A 17 -5.94 9.51 -10.90
CA ILE A 17 -5.77 10.14 -9.59
C ILE A 17 -6.02 11.65 -9.65
N ASN A 18 -5.48 12.33 -10.67
CA ASN A 18 -5.68 13.76 -10.84
C ASN A 18 -7.18 14.07 -11.01
N LYS A 19 -7.89 13.29 -11.84
CA LYS A 19 -9.32 13.50 -12.09
C LYS A 19 -10.22 13.16 -10.90
N ILE A 20 -9.89 12.15 -10.11
CA ILE A 20 -10.70 11.76 -8.94
C ILE A 20 -10.80 12.87 -7.89
N ASN A 21 -9.76 13.70 -7.79
CA ASN A 21 -9.68 14.78 -6.82
C ASN A 21 -10.25 16.11 -7.33
N GLU A 22 -10.72 16.17 -8.58
CA GLU A 22 -11.40 17.35 -9.11
C GLU A 22 -12.72 17.57 -8.36
N GLU A 23 -13.01 18.85 -8.09
CA GLU A 23 -14.29 19.27 -7.53
C GLU A 23 -15.43 18.97 -8.52
N ILE A 24 -16.62 18.77 -7.97
CA ILE A 24 -17.84 18.58 -8.76
C ILE A 24 -18.93 19.51 -8.29
N ASN A 25 -19.83 19.81 -9.23
CA ASN A 25 -21.19 20.16 -8.89
C ASN A 25 -21.95 18.89 -8.47
N VAL A 26 -22.50 18.88 -7.26
CA VAL A 26 -23.21 17.72 -6.70
C VAL A 26 -24.46 17.40 -7.49
N ASP A 27 -25.15 18.43 -7.98
CA ASP A 27 -26.43 18.34 -8.70
C ASP A 27 -26.28 17.56 -10.01
N ASP A 28 -25.10 17.59 -10.63
CA ASP A 28 -24.83 16.88 -11.88
C ASP A 28 -24.84 15.35 -11.71
N TYR A 29 -24.67 14.84 -10.48
CA TYR A 29 -24.49 13.41 -10.21
C TYR A 29 -25.51 12.84 -9.22
N ILE A 30 -26.08 13.65 -8.33
CA ILE A 30 -26.95 13.18 -7.24
C ILE A 30 -28.26 12.52 -7.74
N GLU A 31 -28.66 12.84 -8.97
CA GLU A 31 -29.81 12.27 -9.66
C GLU A 31 -29.53 10.92 -10.35
N SER A 32 -28.33 10.37 -10.19
CA SER A 32 -27.96 9.08 -10.79
C SER A 32 -28.70 7.92 -10.13
N ASN A 33 -29.01 6.89 -10.92
CA ASN A 33 -29.66 5.68 -10.43
C ASN A 33 -28.90 5.08 -9.24
N GLY A 34 -29.64 4.59 -8.25
CA GLY A 34 -29.10 4.00 -7.02
C GLY A 34 -28.78 5.00 -5.91
N LEU A 35 -28.86 6.32 -6.17
CA LEU A 35 -28.66 7.38 -5.18
C LEU A 35 -29.96 7.87 -4.53
N GLU A 36 -31.11 7.26 -4.78
CA GLU A 36 -32.42 7.79 -4.39
C GLU A 36 -32.54 8.00 -2.87
N LYS A 37 -32.00 7.06 -2.07
CA LYS A 37 -31.95 7.19 -0.60
C LYS A 37 -30.98 8.27 -0.13
N ILE A 38 -29.86 8.46 -0.85
CA ILE A 38 -28.84 9.45 -0.50
C ILE A 38 -29.31 10.86 -0.85
N ARG A 39 -30.02 11.02 -1.97
CA ARG A 39 -30.60 12.30 -2.41
C ARG A 39 -31.50 12.93 -1.34
N ILE A 40 -32.27 12.12 -0.63
CA ILE A 40 -33.16 12.59 0.46
C ILE A 40 -32.46 12.66 1.83
N SER A 41 -31.19 12.25 1.92
CA SER A 41 -30.40 12.38 3.15
C SER A 41 -30.25 13.84 3.56
N ARG A 42 -30.16 14.10 4.86
CA ARG A 42 -29.87 15.44 5.40
C ARG A 42 -28.38 15.78 5.38
N SER A 43 -27.51 14.81 5.11
CA SER A 43 -26.07 15.00 5.14
C SER A 43 -25.52 15.41 3.78
N GLU A 44 -25.15 16.69 3.64
CA GLU A 44 -24.50 17.22 2.44
C GLU A 44 -23.15 16.55 2.17
N LEU A 45 -22.44 16.11 3.20
CA LEU A 45 -21.22 15.32 3.04
C LEU A 45 -21.51 13.97 2.37
N ILE A 46 -22.53 13.24 2.83
CA ILE A 46 -22.92 11.95 2.23
C ILE A 46 -23.34 12.14 0.77
N LYS A 47 -24.13 13.18 0.46
CA LYS A 47 -24.48 13.52 -0.92
C LYS A 47 -23.23 13.78 -1.77
N LYS A 48 -22.33 14.64 -1.29
CA LYS A 48 -21.09 14.99 -2.00
C LYS A 48 -20.21 13.76 -2.24
N VAL A 49 -19.98 12.94 -1.22
CA VAL A 49 -19.16 11.72 -1.33
C VAL A 49 -19.80 10.73 -2.31
N ALA A 50 -21.11 10.53 -2.26
CA ALA A 50 -21.80 9.62 -3.17
C ALA A 50 -21.77 10.09 -4.63
N SER A 51 -21.99 11.39 -4.87
CA SER A 51 -21.86 12.02 -6.19
C SER A 51 -20.44 11.89 -6.74
N MET A 52 -19.43 12.13 -5.90
CA MET A 52 -18.03 11.92 -6.29
C MET A 52 -17.74 10.44 -6.56
N LEU A 53 -18.26 9.52 -5.73
CA LEU A 53 -18.09 8.09 -5.93
C LEU A 53 -18.68 7.64 -7.27
N ASN A 54 -19.89 8.07 -7.62
CA ASN A 54 -20.51 7.78 -8.92
C ASN A 54 -19.60 8.22 -10.07
N ARG A 55 -19.16 9.49 -10.08
CA ARG A 55 -18.23 10.00 -11.09
C ARG A 55 -16.96 9.18 -11.15
N ASN A 56 -16.32 8.98 -10.01
CA ASN A 56 -14.99 8.39 -9.89
C ASN A 56 -14.99 6.90 -10.25
N TYR A 57 -16.07 6.18 -9.92
CA TYR A 57 -16.30 4.80 -10.33
C TYR A 57 -16.36 4.72 -11.87
N ASN A 58 -17.04 5.66 -12.51
CA ASN A 58 -17.13 5.74 -13.98
C ASN A 58 -15.83 6.23 -14.65
N LEU A 59 -14.86 6.79 -13.93
CA LEU A 59 -13.58 7.22 -14.50
C LEU A 59 -12.57 6.07 -14.69
N ARG A 60 -12.92 4.84 -14.31
CA ARG A 60 -12.01 3.69 -14.39
C ARG A 60 -11.53 3.36 -15.79
N PHE A 61 -12.31 3.69 -16.83
CA PHE A 61 -11.90 3.47 -18.22
C PHE A 61 -10.55 4.12 -18.56
N ILE A 62 -10.15 5.16 -17.79
CA ILE A 62 -8.83 5.78 -17.93
C ILE A 62 -7.70 4.75 -17.76
N CYS A 63 -7.95 3.70 -16.99
CA CYS A 63 -7.01 2.67 -16.60
C CYS A 63 -7.07 1.41 -17.48
N ASP A 64 -7.84 1.40 -18.57
CA ASP A 64 -7.98 0.25 -19.49
C ASP A 64 -6.65 -0.21 -20.10
N THR A 65 -5.64 0.66 -20.09
CA THR A 65 -4.28 0.39 -20.62
C THR A 65 -3.29 -0.11 -19.56
N ILE A 66 -3.72 -0.20 -18.30
CA ILE A 66 -2.94 -0.74 -17.17
C ILE A 66 -3.78 -1.77 -16.40
N LYS A 67 -3.30 -2.22 -15.23
CA LYS A 67 -4.09 -3.11 -14.39
C LYS A 67 -5.26 -2.34 -13.79
N GLN A 68 -6.49 -2.67 -14.18
CA GLN A 68 -7.71 -2.05 -13.64
C GLN A 68 -7.77 -2.10 -12.10
N GLN A 69 -7.24 -3.18 -11.51
CA GLN A 69 -7.12 -3.34 -10.07
C GLN A 69 -6.36 -2.21 -9.37
N SER A 70 -5.39 -1.57 -10.04
CA SER A 70 -4.64 -0.45 -9.48
C SER A 70 -5.54 0.77 -9.26
N CYS A 71 -6.46 1.03 -10.18
CA CYS A 71 -7.43 2.11 -10.06
C CYS A 71 -8.54 1.77 -9.07
N CYS A 72 -8.97 0.51 -9.00
CA CYS A 72 -9.87 0.03 -7.93
C CYS A 72 -9.23 0.19 -6.54
N SER A 73 -7.97 -0.20 -6.39
CA SER A 73 -7.22 -0.08 -5.13
C SER A 73 -7.10 1.38 -4.70
N PHE A 74 -6.80 2.28 -5.65
CA PHE A 74 -6.77 3.72 -5.36
C PHE A 74 -8.15 4.26 -5.01
N LEU A 75 -9.21 3.85 -5.71
CA LEU A 75 -10.58 4.29 -5.43
C LEU A 75 -11.07 3.82 -4.04
N ASN A 76 -10.74 2.59 -3.65
CA ASN A 76 -10.98 2.07 -2.29
C ASN A 76 -10.30 2.95 -1.24
N TYR A 77 -9.01 3.22 -1.41
CA TYR A 77 -8.26 4.10 -0.50
C TYR A 77 -8.82 5.53 -0.48
N TRP A 78 -9.17 6.08 -1.64
CA TRP A 78 -9.77 7.42 -1.75
C TRP A 78 -11.07 7.52 -0.94
N LEU A 79 -11.90 6.47 -0.92
CA LEU A 79 -13.14 6.42 -0.16
C LEU A 79 -12.91 6.15 1.34
N ASP A 80 -11.88 5.38 1.69
CA ASP A 80 -11.52 5.08 3.08
C ASP A 80 -11.12 6.32 3.88
N ASN A 81 -10.48 7.31 3.24
CA ASN A 81 -10.06 8.53 3.91
C ASN A 81 -11.23 9.39 4.46
N PRO A 82 -12.23 9.81 3.65
CA PRO A 82 -13.40 10.51 4.16
C PRO A 82 -14.23 9.62 5.10
N LYS A 83 -14.24 8.28 4.92
CA LYS A 83 -14.87 7.35 5.87
C LYS A 83 -14.26 7.44 7.25
N ASP A 84 -12.94 7.34 7.34
CA ASP A 84 -12.19 7.36 8.60
C ASP A 84 -12.41 8.69 9.34
N LEU A 85 -12.34 9.81 8.62
CA LEU A 85 -12.64 11.13 9.17
C LEU A 85 -14.09 11.23 9.66
N TYR A 86 -15.05 10.79 8.85
CA TYR A 86 -16.47 10.83 9.19
C TYR A 86 -16.79 10.01 10.44
N VAL A 87 -16.35 8.75 10.48
CA VAL A 87 -16.60 7.82 11.58
C VAL A 87 -15.97 8.30 12.89
N LYS A 88 -14.90 9.09 12.83
CA LYS A 88 -14.28 9.72 14.00
C LYS A 88 -14.98 11.01 14.45
N SER A 89 -15.62 11.73 13.53
CA SER A 89 -16.20 13.05 13.81
C SER A 89 -17.68 13.07 14.23
N VAL A 90 -18.42 11.97 14.03
CA VAL A 90 -19.89 11.94 14.23
C VAL A 90 -20.34 10.95 15.31
N SER A 91 -21.54 11.17 15.83
CA SER A 91 -22.19 10.27 16.81
C SER A 91 -22.45 8.88 16.24
N TYR A 92 -22.67 7.87 17.09
CA TYR A 92 -22.94 6.50 16.63
C TYR A 92 -24.12 6.41 15.66
N ASP A 93 -25.20 7.13 15.93
CA ASP A 93 -26.40 7.13 15.08
C ASP A 93 -26.12 7.78 13.71
N GLU A 94 -25.28 8.82 13.68
CA GLU A 94 -24.88 9.46 12.42
C GLU A 94 -23.95 8.58 11.58
N LYS A 95 -23.11 7.74 12.21
CA LYS A 95 -22.24 6.78 11.50
C LYS A 95 -23.03 5.86 10.57
N GLN A 96 -24.29 5.56 10.93
CA GLN A 96 -25.16 4.75 10.10
C GLN A 96 -25.43 5.39 8.73
N SER A 97 -25.31 6.72 8.58
CA SER A 97 -25.47 7.38 7.27
C SER A 97 -24.41 6.92 6.26
N TRP A 98 -23.23 6.47 6.73
CA TRP A 98 -22.19 5.94 5.85
C TRP A 98 -22.58 4.61 5.21
N THR A 99 -23.51 3.84 5.80
CA THR A 99 -23.96 2.58 5.19
C THR A 99 -24.59 2.81 3.83
N LEU A 100 -25.19 3.99 3.60
CA LEU A 100 -25.71 4.38 2.29
C LEU A 100 -24.61 4.44 1.22
N ILE A 101 -23.41 4.91 1.57
CA ILE A 101 -22.25 4.94 0.66
C ILE A 101 -21.79 3.52 0.32
N GLU A 102 -21.73 2.63 1.31
CA GLU A 102 -21.33 1.23 1.10
C GLU A 102 -22.41 0.45 0.30
N GLU A 103 -23.70 0.73 0.55
CA GLU A 103 -24.82 0.22 -0.26
C GLU A 103 -24.69 0.68 -1.72
N TYR A 104 -24.33 1.95 -1.93
CA TYR A 104 -24.17 2.51 -3.27
C TYR A 104 -22.94 1.94 -4.00
N TRP A 105 -21.81 1.72 -3.31
CA TRP A 105 -20.69 0.99 -3.91
C TRP A 105 -21.11 -0.39 -4.39
N ARG A 106 -21.87 -1.13 -3.58
CA ARG A 106 -22.38 -2.45 -3.97
C ARG A 106 -23.33 -2.37 -5.16
N TYR A 107 -24.15 -1.33 -5.24
CA TYR A 107 -24.97 -1.06 -6.42
C TYR A 107 -24.11 -0.89 -7.68
N LEU A 108 -23.09 -0.03 -7.61
CA LEU A 108 -22.14 0.22 -8.70
C LEU A 108 -21.35 -1.05 -9.12
N ARG A 109 -21.07 -1.95 -8.16
CA ARG A 109 -20.43 -3.25 -8.44
C ARG A 109 -21.32 -4.20 -9.23
N ASN A 110 -22.62 -4.17 -8.96
CA ASN A 110 -23.60 -5.10 -9.53
C ASN A 110 -24.19 -4.60 -10.86
N ASP A 111 -23.54 -3.64 -11.51
CA ASP A 111 -23.92 -3.22 -12.84
C ASP A 111 -23.57 -4.32 -13.86
N ASP A 112 -24.59 -4.95 -14.46
CA ASP A 112 -24.49 -6.12 -15.32
C ASP A 112 -23.61 -5.90 -16.57
N TYR A 113 -23.27 -4.64 -16.90
CA TYR A 113 -22.44 -4.30 -18.06
C TYR A 113 -20.93 -4.28 -17.75
N GLU A 114 -20.51 -4.39 -16.49
CA GLU A 114 -19.11 -4.27 -16.10
C GLU A 114 -18.42 -5.64 -16.02
N THR A 115 -17.46 -5.88 -16.91
CA THR A 115 -16.72 -7.16 -16.97
C THR A 115 -15.68 -7.33 -15.87
N SER A 116 -15.33 -6.26 -15.15
CA SER A 116 -14.33 -6.27 -14.08
C SER A 116 -14.65 -5.21 -13.01
N PRO A 117 -15.71 -5.42 -12.21
CA PRO A 117 -16.14 -4.44 -11.22
C PRO A 117 -15.14 -4.32 -10.07
N CYS A 118 -15.03 -3.14 -9.48
CA CYS A 118 -14.13 -2.96 -8.34
C CYS A 118 -14.69 -3.62 -7.08
N GLU A 119 -13.92 -4.54 -6.53
CA GLU A 119 -14.20 -5.11 -5.23
C GLU A 119 -13.91 -4.09 -4.13
N ARG A 120 -14.86 -3.97 -3.19
CA ARG A 120 -14.68 -3.14 -2.00
C ARG A 120 -13.80 -3.89 -1.00
N GLU A 121 -12.62 -3.36 -0.72
CA GLU A 121 -11.74 -3.91 0.32
C GLU A 121 -12.01 -3.19 1.66
N ASN A 122 -12.56 -3.89 2.64
CA ASN A 122 -12.89 -3.35 3.97
C ASN A 122 -11.79 -3.62 5.01
N GLU A 123 -10.54 -3.86 4.60
CA GLU A 123 -9.47 -4.16 5.54
C GLU A 123 -9.37 -3.07 6.62
N GLU A 124 -9.42 -3.47 7.90
CA GLU A 124 -9.25 -2.60 9.08
C GLU A 124 -7.77 -2.23 9.29
N LYS A 125 -7.08 -1.85 8.22
CA LYS A 125 -5.73 -1.30 8.31
C LYS A 125 -5.80 0.19 8.60
N VAL A 126 -4.90 0.67 9.46
CA VAL A 126 -4.68 2.11 9.70
C VAL A 126 -4.47 2.82 8.37
N ILE A 127 -5.13 3.98 8.19
CA ILE A 127 -5.11 4.73 6.92
C ILE A 127 -3.68 5.06 6.44
N ASP A 128 -2.75 5.29 7.37
CA ASP A 128 -1.34 5.57 7.06
C ASP A 128 -0.63 4.37 6.41
N LEU A 129 -0.94 3.14 6.85
CA LEU A 129 -0.40 1.93 6.23
C LEU A 129 -0.99 1.71 4.84
N LYS A 130 -2.30 1.99 4.67
CA LYS A 130 -2.94 1.96 3.34
C LYS A 130 -2.30 2.97 2.40
N LYS A 131 -2.05 4.21 2.88
CA LYS A 131 -1.38 5.26 2.12
C LYS A 131 0.00 4.82 1.64
N LYS A 132 0.84 4.29 2.52
CA LYS A 132 2.18 3.79 2.15
C LYS A 132 2.11 2.71 1.06
N ARG A 133 1.16 1.77 1.18
CA ARG A 133 0.93 0.73 0.16
C ARG A 133 0.48 1.32 -1.18
N ILE A 134 -0.45 2.27 -1.15
CA ILE A 134 -0.96 2.94 -2.35
C ILE A 134 0.12 3.79 -3.03
N ASP A 135 0.94 4.51 -2.27
CA ASP A 135 2.06 5.28 -2.82
C ASP A 135 3.06 4.36 -3.56
N LEU A 136 3.36 3.18 -3.00
CA LEU A 136 4.20 2.18 -3.66
C LEU A 136 3.55 1.62 -4.93
N MET A 137 2.26 1.32 -4.89
CA MET A 137 1.50 0.86 -6.06
C MET A 137 1.54 1.90 -7.18
N ILE A 138 1.31 3.17 -6.86
CA ILE A 138 1.34 4.27 -7.83
C ILE A 138 2.70 4.36 -8.49
N TYR A 139 3.76 4.30 -7.69
CA TYR A 139 5.12 4.27 -8.21
C TYR A 139 5.34 3.12 -9.19
N CYS A 140 5.00 1.89 -8.81
CA CYS A 140 5.26 0.71 -9.64
C CYS A 140 4.46 0.72 -10.94
N GLU A 141 3.18 1.07 -10.89
CA GLU A 141 2.34 1.11 -12.09
C GLU A 141 2.78 2.21 -13.07
N ASN A 142 3.15 3.39 -12.56
CA ASN A 142 3.70 4.46 -13.38
C ASN A 142 5.09 4.08 -13.93
N ARG A 143 5.97 3.47 -13.12
CA ARG A 143 7.27 2.96 -13.55
C ARG A 143 7.11 1.97 -14.70
N ASP A 144 6.22 0.99 -14.56
CA ASP A 144 5.99 -0.06 -15.57
C ASP A 144 5.42 0.54 -16.86
N TYR A 145 4.53 1.54 -16.76
CA TYR A 145 4.02 2.26 -17.92
C TYR A 145 5.13 3.06 -18.63
N ILE A 146 5.96 3.80 -17.90
CA ILE A 146 7.10 4.54 -18.46
C ILE A 146 8.13 3.58 -19.06
N LYS A 147 8.34 2.42 -18.43
CA LYS A 147 9.20 1.35 -18.96
C LYS A 147 8.70 0.86 -20.31
N LYS A 148 7.42 0.56 -20.46
CA LYS A 148 6.82 0.19 -21.76
C LYS A 148 7.03 1.28 -22.82
N MET A 149 6.90 2.56 -22.45
CA MET A 149 7.19 3.68 -23.37
C MET A 149 8.67 3.76 -23.76
N CYS A 150 9.59 3.45 -22.84
CA CYS A 150 11.01 3.34 -23.14
C CYS A 150 11.27 2.15 -24.08
N GLU A 151 10.74 0.96 -23.78
CA GLU A 151 10.86 -0.26 -24.59
C GLU A 151 10.37 -0.05 -26.02
N ALA A 152 9.21 0.59 -26.20
CA ALA A 152 8.65 0.90 -27.52
C ALA A 152 9.48 1.91 -28.33
N SER A 153 10.41 2.63 -27.69
CA SER A 153 11.26 3.64 -28.32
C SER A 153 12.70 3.18 -28.54
N ILE A 154 13.03 1.96 -28.13
CA ILE A 154 14.34 1.34 -28.32
C ILE A 154 14.66 1.26 -29.82
N GLY A 155 15.85 1.74 -30.22
CA GLY A 155 16.31 1.77 -31.62
C GLY A 155 16.25 3.17 -32.25
N GLN A 156 15.48 4.09 -31.66
CA GLN A 156 15.69 5.53 -31.81
C GLN A 156 16.76 5.90 -30.75
N ASN A 157 17.78 6.69 -31.11
CA ASN A 157 18.82 7.14 -30.15
C ASN A 157 18.21 7.53 -28.79
N TYR A 158 18.86 7.10 -27.69
CA TYR A 158 18.44 7.26 -26.27
C TYR A 158 17.21 8.16 -26.08
N SER A 159 16.05 7.53 -26.04
CA SER A 159 14.78 8.26 -26.07
C SER A 159 14.53 9.01 -24.76
N ASN A 160 13.79 10.11 -24.86
CA ASN A 160 13.35 10.90 -23.70
C ASN A 160 12.56 10.05 -22.68
N SER A 161 11.88 8.98 -23.11
CA SER A 161 11.16 8.06 -22.20
C SER A 161 12.11 7.21 -21.36
N CYS A 162 13.24 6.76 -21.90
CA CYS A 162 14.25 6.03 -21.14
C CYS A 162 14.98 6.93 -20.13
N LEU A 163 15.30 8.17 -20.53
CA LEU A 163 15.81 9.18 -19.59
C LEU A 163 14.80 9.48 -18.48
N ALA A 164 13.53 9.66 -18.85
CA ALA A 164 12.45 9.89 -17.90
C ALA A 164 12.29 8.72 -16.93
N LEU A 165 12.40 7.47 -17.40
CA LEU A 165 12.35 6.27 -16.56
C LEU A 165 13.45 6.30 -15.50
N SER A 166 14.70 6.54 -15.90
CA SER A 166 15.84 6.59 -14.98
C SER A 166 15.65 7.68 -13.92
N GLN A 167 15.27 8.89 -14.35
CA GLN A 167 15.04 10.01 -13.43
C GLN A 167 13.82 9.78 -12.52
N PHE A 168 12.76 9.14 -13.03
CA PHE A 168 11.58 8.79 -12.26
C PHE A 168 11.93 7.80 -11.14
N ILE A 169 12.67 6.73 -11.47
CA ILE A 169 13.10 5.75 -10.47
C ILE A 169 13.99 6.39 -9.41
N GLU A 170 14.97 7.20 -9.80
CA GLU A 170 15.84 7.93 -8.88
C GLU A 170 15.04 8.84 -7.93
N HIS A 171 14.09 9.61 -8.49
CA HIS A 171 13.26 10.52 -7.72
C HIS A 171 12.46 9.80 -6.64
N TYR A 172 11.77 8.72 -7.01
CA TYR A 172 10.95 7.96 -6.07
C TYR A 172 11.80 7.14 -5.09
N TYR A 173 12.92 6.56 -5.53
CA TYR A 173 13.86 5.91 -4.62
C TYR A 173 14.27 6.86 -3.49
N ASN A 174 14.70 8.09 -3.82
CA ASN A 174 15.09 9.08 -2.82
C ASN A 174 13.94 9.50 -1.91
N LYS A 175 12.72 9.61 -2.47
CA LYS A 175 11.50 9.89 -1.69
C LYS A 175 11.24 8.77 -0.67
N PHE A 176 11.13 7.52 -1.11
CA PHE A 176 10.88 6.38 -0.22
C PHE A 176 12.04 6.19 0.77
N TYR A 177 13.29 6.37 0.34
CA TYR A 177 14.46 6.26 1.21
C TYR A 177 14.42 7.32 2.32
N THR A 178 13.98 8.54 2.03
CA THR A 178 13.92 9.63 3.03
C THR A 178 12.73 9.50 3.97
N GLU A 179 11.56 9.14 3.45
CA GLU A 179 10.33 8.98 4.23
C GLU A 179 10.36 7.76 5.16
N ASN A 180 11.21 6.77 4.86
CA ASN A 180 11.33 5.53 5.64
C ASN A 180 12.67 5.43 6.39
N LYS A 181 13.39 6.54 6.61
CA LYS A 181 14.56 6.53 7.50
C LYS A 181 14.14 6.05 8.88
N CYS A 182 14.88 5.10 9.45
CA CYS A 182 14.69 4.62 10.82
C CYS A 182 14.90 5.81 11.79
N PHE A 183 13.84 6.47 12.23
CA PHE A 183 13.90 7.42 13.33
C PHE A 183 13.88 6.60 14.62
N GLU A 184 15.06 6.42 15.24
CA GLU A 184 15.24 5.95 16.63
C GLU A 184 14.37 4.76 17.07
N GLY A 185 14.25 3.71 16.27
CA GLY A 185 13.49 2.51 16.64
C GLY A 185 13.46 1.45 15.55
N ARG A 186 13.27 0.18 15.95
CA ARG A 186 13.14 -0.98 15.06
C ARG A 186 11.96 -0.76 14.12
N VAL A 187 12.23 -0.36 12.88
CA VAL A 187 11.26 -0.52 11.80
C VAL A 187 11.58 -1.83 11.13
N MET A 188 10.85 -2.89 11.50
CA MET A 188 10.96 -4.17 10.82
C MET A 188 10.25 -4.06 9.46
N CYS A 189 10.89 -4.53 8.39
CA CYS A 189 10.27 -4.58 7.06
C CYS A 189 8.95 -5.38 7.06
N GLU A 190 8.75 -6.24 8.05
CA GLU A 190 7.56 -7.05 8.26
C GLU A 190 6.31 -6.22 8.57
N ASP A 191 6.45 -5.08 9.26
CA ASP A 191 5.32 -4.15 9.52
C ASP A 191 4.80 -3.51 8.23
N TYR A 192 5.67 -3.42 7.20
CA TYR A 192 5.27 -3.10 5.85
C TYR A 192 4.79 -4.37 5.16
N THR A 193 3.54 -4.77 5.38
CA THR A 193 2.82 -5.82 4.60
C THR A 193 2.68 -5.51 3.08
N SER A 194 3.64 -4.81 2.48
CA SER A 194 3.61 -4.11 1.19
C SER A 194 4.17 -4.92 0.03
N ARG A 195 4.12 -6.26 0.09
CA ARG A 195 4.27 -7.04 -1.14
C ARG A 195 3.03 -6.81 -2.00
N ILE A 196 3.18 -5.96 -3.02
CA ILE A 196 2.17 -5.78 -4.07
C ILE A 196 2.41 -6.81 -5.17
N SER A 197 3.67 -7.02 -5.53
CA SER A 197 4.11 -8.10 -6.42
C SER A 197 5.58 -8.45 -6.16
N GLU A 198 6.10 -9.44 -6.87
CA GLU A 198 7.54 -9.76 -6.82
C GLU A 198 8.43 -8.59 -7.26
N HIS A 199 7.97 -7.76 -8.20
CA HIS A 199 8.73 -6.61 -8.72
C HIS A 199 8.24 -5.26 -8.16
N CYS A 200 7.41 -5.30 -7.11
CA CYS A 200 6.86 -4.13 -6.45
C CYS A 200 6.70 -4.42 -4.95
N ASN A 201 7.79 -4.28 -4.22
CA ASN A 201 7.86 -4.47 -2.77
C ASN A 201 9.07 -3.73 -2.18
N LEU A 202 9.07 -3.45 -0.87
CA LEU A 202 10.18 -2.73 -0.23
C LEU A 202 11.27 -3.64 0.35
N TYR A 203 11.14 -4.97 0.20
CA TYR A 203 12.15 -5.94 0.66
C TYR A 203 13.26 -6.14 -0.37
N ASP A 204 12.90 -6.14 -1.65
CA ASP A 204 13.81 -6.26 -2.78
C ASP A 204 13.87 -4.92 -3.53
N ILE A 205 14.71 -4.03 -3.01
CA ILE A 205 14.86 -2.67 -3.53
C ILE A 205 15.45 -2.67 -4.93
N SER A 206 16.32 -3.61 -5.27
CA SER A 206 16.91 -3.71 -6.60
C SER A 206 15.85 -4.09 -7.65
N LYS A 207 14.88 -4.95 -7.31
CA LYS A 207 13.75 -5.25 -8.21
C LYS A 207 12.74 -4.11 -8.28
N THR A 208 12.52 -3.39 -7.19
CA THR A 208 11.51 -2.32 -7.14
C THR A 208 12.03 -1.00 -7.71
N PHE A 209 13.28 -0.64 -7.44
CA PHE A 209 13.95 0.57 -7.91
C PHE A 209 15.17 0.22 -8.77
N PRO A 210 15.00 -0.48 -9.90
CA PRO A 210 16.10 -0.95 -10.70
C PRO A 210 16.87 0.21 -11.33
N GLU A 211 18.19 0.08 -11.37
CA GLU A 211 19.00 0.88 -12.28
C GLU A 211 19.11 0.16 -13.62
N TYR A 212 18.91 0.90 -14.71
CA TYR A 212 18.93 0.35 -16.06
C TYR A 212 20.18 0.82 -16.81
N ASP A 213 20.82 -0.12 -17.49
CA ASP A 213 21.75 0.16 -18.58
C ASP A 213 21.00 0.03 -19.92
N TYR A 214 21.19 1.02 -20.78
CA TYR A 214 20.54 1.15 -22.09
C TYR A 214 21.54 0.90 -23.22
N SER A 215 22.40 -0.10 -23.06
CA SER A 215 23.39 -0.46 -24.07
C SER A 215 22.75 -1.29 -25.20
N ARG A 216 23.12 -0.98 -26.45
CA ARG A 216 22.77 -1.76 -27.66
C ARG A 216 21.27 -2.02 -27.89
N GLY A 217 20.42 -1.10 -27.46
CA GLY A 217 18.98 -1.22 -27.67
C GLY A 217 18.35 -2.33 -26.82
N GLN A 218 18.86 -2.56 -25.61
CA GLN A 218 18.21 -3.41 -24.62
C GLN A 218 18.18 -2.68 -23.28
N ILE A 219 17.22 -3.03 -22.44
CA ILE A 219 17.16 -2.58 -21.04
C ILE A 219 17.74 -3.70 -20.19
N ILE A 220 18.92 -3.47 -19.63
CA ILE A 220 19.59 -4.41 -18.72
C ILE A 220 19.45 -3.88 -17.30
N VAL A 221 18.96 -4.71 -16.40
CA VAL A 221 18.89 -4.37 -14.96
C VAL A 221 20.27 -4.56 -14.35
N LYS A 222 20.76 -3.54 -13.62
CA LYS A 222 21.97 -3.68 -12.81
C LYS A 222 21.62 -4.30 -11.47
N ASP A 223 22.10 -5.51 -11.23
CA ASP A 223 21.93 -6.21 -9.96
C ASP A 223 22.56 -5.43 -8.80
N ASN A 224 21.87 -5.38 -7.65
CA ASN A 224 22.36 -4.83 -6.39
C ASN A 224 22.91 -3.39 -6.47
N SER A 225 22.34 -2.57 -7.35
CA SER A 225 22.77 -1.18 -7.58
C SER A 225 22.31 -0.18 -6.51
N ARG A 226 21.37 -0.57 -5.64
CA ARG A 226 20.75 0.32 -4.64
C ARG A 226 20.94 -0.20 -3.22
N LYS A 227 21.07 0.74 -2.29
CA LYS A 227 21.02 0.42 -0.85
C LYS A 227 19.62 0.01 -0.47
N ALA A 228 19.48 -0.89 0.48
CA ALA A 228 18.18 -1.20 1.03
C ALA A 228 17.59 0.06 1.70
N ILE A 229 16.27 0.24 1.54
CA ILE A 229 15.52 1.35 2.16
C ILE A 229 15.29 1.07 3.65
N CYS A 230 15.29 -0.22 4.03
CA CYS A 230 15.05 -0.67 5.39
C CYS A 230 16.24 -1.52 5.87
N GLU A 231 17.31 -0.86 6.28
CA GLU A 231 18.38 -1.44 7.11
C GLU A 231 18.27 -0.77 8.50
N CYS A 232 17.34 -1.24 9.34
CA CYS A 232 17.31 -0.84 10.74
C CYS A 232 18.01 -1.93 11.56
N GLU A 233 19.30 -1.78 11.81
CA GLU A 233 19.97 -2.56 12.84
C GLU A 233 19.39 -2.21 14.21
N ASN A 234 19.27 -3.22 15.07
CA ASN A 234 18.94 -3.03 16.47
C ASN A 234 19.90 -2.01 17.07
N ALA A 235 19.39 -0.89 17.60
CA ALA A 235 20.19 -0.07 18.50
C ALA A 235 20.77 -1.01 19.58
N PRO A 236 22.08 -1.01 19.83
CA PRO A 236 22.65 -1.85 20.87
C PRO A 236 21.97 -1.46 22.18
N VAL A 237 21.32 -2.43 22.81
CA VAL A 237 20.77 -2.29 24.15
C VAL A 237 21.90 -1.76 25.05
N PRO A 238 21.76 -0.60 25.72
CA PRO A 238 22.76 -0.14 26.67
C PRO A 238 23.00 -1.25 27.69
N GLN A 239 24.27 -1.68 27.81
CA GLN A 239 24.70 -2.77 28.69
C GLN A 239 24.24 -2.64 30.15
N ASP A 240 23.83 -1.44 30.58
CA ASP A 240 23.32 -1.18 31.93
C ASP A 240 21.98 -1.87 32.23
N SER A 241 21.18 -2.20 31.22
CA SER A 241 19.89 -2.89 31.43
C SER A 241 20.01 -4.41 31.62
N LEU A 242 21.20 -4.98 31.43
CA LEU A 242 21.50 -6.39 31.75
C LEU A 242 22.00 -6.57 33.19
N ARG A 243 22.33 -5.50 33.92
CA ARG A 243 22.79 -5.61 35.32
C ARG A 243 21.64 -5.72 36.33
N GLU A 244 20.50 -5.11 36.07
CA GLU A 244 19.38 -5.12 37.03
C GLU A 244 18.60 -6.45 37.09
N LEU A 245 18.79 -7.36 36.14
CA LEU A 245 18.15 -8.68 36.16
C LEU A 245 18.95 -9.75 36.93
N HIS A 246 20.20 -9.46 37.31
CA HIS A 246 21.10 -10.40 38.00
C HIS A 246 21.23 -10.16 39.52
N GLU A 247 20.63 -9.10 40.08
CA GLU A 247 20.70 -8.81 41.52
C GLU A 247 19.47 -9.23 42.33
N ALA A 248 18.50 -9.93 41.72
CA ALA A 248 17.35 -10.49 42.42
C ALA A 248 17.26 -12.03 42.27
N ALA A 249 18.27 -12.74 42.74
CA ALA A 249 18.18 -14.17 43.03
C ALA A 249 18.80 -14.46 44.40
N PRO A 250 18.05 -15.01 45.39
CA PRO A 250 18.56 -15.26 46.72
C PRO A 250 19.41 -16.55 46.78
N GLU A 251 20.34 -16.55 47.74
CA GLU A 251 21.38 -17.56 47.95
C GLU A 251 20.88 -19.00 48.21
N SER A 252 21.68 -19.91 47.64
CA SER A 252 21.98 -21.31 47.96
C SER A 252 21.42 -21.92 49.25
N MET A 253 20.90 -23.15 49.15
CA MET A 253 21.43 -24.29 49.93
C MET A 253 21.29 -25.60 49.14
N THR A 254 22.39 -26.35 49.03
CA THR A 254 22.39 -27.77 48.68
C THR A 254 23.38 -28.47 49.58
N GLU A 255 22.96 -29.54 50.27
CA GLU A 255 23.84 -30.68 50.54
C GLU A 255 23.01 -31.98 50.69
N THR A 256 23.60 -33.02 50.11
CA THR A 256 23.22 -34.42 49.79
C THR A 256 23.06 -35.32 51.05
N PRO A 257 22.88 -36.68 51.05
CA PRO A 257 22.93 -37.70 49.96
C PRO A 257 21.90 -38.89 49.99
N LEU A 258 21.98 -39.71 48.93
CA LEU A 258 21.30 -41.01 48.69
C LEU A 258 21.46 -42.07 49.80
N PRO A 259 20.56 -43.07 49.84
CA PRO A 259 20.92 -44.42 50.25
C PRO A 259 20.71 -45.51 49.18
N SER A 260 21.60 -46.50 49.27
CA SER A 260 21.78 -47.66 48.41
C SER A 260 20.96 -48.91 48.82
N SER A 261 20.81 -49.83 47.85
CA SER A 261 20.84 -51.30 47.94
C SER A 261 19.54 -52.13 47.88
N ARG A 262 19.34 -52.78 46.69
CA ARG A 262 19.00 -54.20 46.37
C ARG A 262 17.72 -54.88 46.95
N PRO A 263 17.30 -56.08 46.47
CA PRO A 263 16.85 -56.46 45.11
C PRO A 263 15.59 -57.41 45.14
N TRP A 264 15.14 -57.89 43.96
CA TRP A 264 14.17 -59.01 43.71
C TRP A 264 12.68 -58.61 43.83
N LYS A 265 11.71 -59.12 43.05
CA LYS A 265 11.58 -60.33 42.21
C LYS A 265 10.36 -60.18 41.28
N ASN A 266 10.37 -60.94 40.19
CA ASN A 266 9.32 -61.12 39.17
C ASN A 266 7.92 -61.49 39.73
N ALA A 267 6.86 -61.10 39.01
CA ALA A 267 5.69 -61.91 38.60
C ALA A 267 4.65 -60.98 37.94
N LEU A 268 4.42 -61.07 36.63
CA LEU A 268 3.39 -61.86 35.93
C LEU A 268 1.96 -61.29 36.01
N TYR A 269 1.50 -60.87 34.81
CA TYR A 269 0.17 -60.88 34.22
C TYR A 269 -1.06 -60.30 34.94
N GLY A 270 -1.66 -59.35 34.22
CA GLY A 270 -3.09 -59.26 33.92
C GLY A 270 -3.23 -58.65 32.54
#